data_AF-A0A917F8X3-F1
#
_entry.id   AF-A0A917F8X3-F1
#
_cell.length_a   1.000
_cell.length_b   1.000
_cell.length_c   1.000
_cell.angle_alpha   90.00
_cell.angle_beta   90.00
_cell.angle_gamma   90.00
#
_symmetry.space_group_name_H-M   'P 1'
#
loop_
_entity.id
_entity.type
_entity.pdbx_description
1 polymer ?
#
loop_
_entity_poly.entity_id
_entity_poly.type
_entity_poly.pdbx_seq_one_letter_code
_entity_poly.pdbx_strand_id
1 'polypeptide(L)'
;MTDTPKIQWWPDSLVDEIVPPGHTDPAQWITRADDGAFRCGVLKGDPYFSDQEGQIVTDGDQIKFQRMTHLGVDNIILYPDGRFEPDDVQPTGANNVWERGDIETVADTMANFADGMREFAQPDGTPFEVEFARWDDHLFTLRIVDGQPRLEPVSTDGGTHG
;
A
#
# COMPACT_ATOMS: atom_id res chain seq x y z
N MET A 1 -4.96 -0.69 -22.50
CA MET A 1 -5.59 0.56 -22.01
C MET A 1 -4.77 0.96 -20.81
N THR A 2 -4.18 2.15 -20.79
CA THR A 2 -3.47 2.62 -19.60
C THR A 2 -4.52 3.07 -18.60
N ASP A 3 -4.90 2.17 -17.69
CA ASP A 3 -5.73 2.55 -16.55
C ASP A 3 -5.02 3.68 -15.81
N THR A 4 -5.76 4.73 -15.50
CA THR A 4 -5.27 5.84 -14.69
C THR A 4 -4.66 5.27 -13.41
N PRO A 5 -3.42 5.62 -13.04
CA PRO A 5 -2.80 5.12 -11.81
C PRO A 5 -3.73 5.33 -10.64
N LYS A 6 -4.11 4.23 -9.98
CA LYS A 6 -5.00 4.28 -8.82
C LYS A 6 -4.15 4.51 -7.58
N ILE A 7 -4.36 5.65 -6.93
CA ILE A 7 -3.70 5.98 -5.67
C ILE A 7 -4.59 5.55 -4.51
N GLN A 8 -4.00 4.88 -3.54
CA GLN A 8 -4.64 4.53 -2.29
C GLN A 8 -3.73 4.85 -1.10
N TRP A 9 -4.35 5.14 0.03
CA TRP A 9 -3.70 5.58 1.26
C TRP A 9 -4.11 4.69 2.42
N TRP A 10 -3.18 4.49 3.34
CA TRP A 10 -3.36 3.82 4.63
C TRP A 10 -2.53 4.50 5.70
N PRO A 11 -3.00 4.58 6.95
CA PRO A 11 -2.12 4.80 8.10
C PRO A 11 -1.03 3.72 8.13
N ASP A 12 0.20 4.11 8.43
CA ASP A 12 1.36 3.20 8.50
C ASP A 12 1.11 1.99 9.44
N SER A 13 0.37 2.21 10.53
CA SER A 13 0.00 1.17 11.48
C SER A 13 -0.95 0.08 10.94
N LEU A 14 -1.51 0.27 9.74
CA LEU A 14 -2.44 -0.68 9.10
C LEU A 14 -1.82 -1.41 7.88
N VAL A 15 -0.58 -1.10 7.53
CA VAL A 15 0.13 -1.76 6.44
C VAL A 15 1.07 -2.80 7.02
N ASP A 16 0.51 -3.98 7.27
CA ASP A 16 1.21 -5.18 7.74
C ASP A 16 0.67 -6.42 6.97
N GLU A 17 0.41 -7.54 7.64
CA GLU A 17 0.00 -8.82 7.03
C GLU A 17 -1.38 -8.78 6.34
N ILE A 18 -2.37 -8.12 6.94
CA ILE A 18 -3.72 -7.97 6.37
C ILE A 18 -4.01 -6.49 6.21
N VAL A 19 -4.07 -6.02 4.97
CA VAL A 19 -4.28 -4.61 4.66
C VAL A 19 -5.77 -4.37 4.33
N PRO A 20 -6.47 -3.45 5.03
CA PRO A 20 -7.86 -3.12 4.70
C PRO A 20 -7.98 -2.47 3.31
N PRO A 21 -9.19 -2.32 2.74
CA PRO A 21 -9.36 -1.53 1.53
C PRO A 21 -8.84 -0.09 1.70
N GLY A 22 -7.92 0.34 0.84
CA GLY A 22 -7.34 1.68 0.91
C GLY A 22 -8.28 2.78 0.44
N HIS A 23 -8.09 3.97 1.00
CA HIS A 23 -8.86 5.18 0.66
C HIS A 23 -8.15 6.04 -0.39
N THR A 24 -8.91 6.82 -1.15
CA THR A 24 -8.34 7.71 -2.19
C THR A 24 -7.77 9.01 -1.60
N ASP A 25 -8.17 9.35 -0.38
CA ASP A 25 -7.71 10.52 0.37
C ASP A 25 -7.34 10.08 1.81
N PRO A 26 -6.14 10.39 2.31
CA PRO A 26 -5.73 10.01 3.66
C PRO A 26 -6.64 10.57 4.76
N ALA A 27 -7.32 11.71 4.53
CA ALA A 27 -8.24 12.28 5.50
C ALA A 27 -9.47 11.40 5.78
N GLN A 28 -9.79 10.47 4.87
CA GLN A 28 -10.88 9.51 5.05
C GLN A 28 -10.60 8.51 6.18
N TRP A 29 -9.35 8.35 6.59
CA TRP A 29 -8.97 7.55 7.76
C TRP A 29 -9.18 8.27 9.09
N ILE A 30 -9.47 9.57 9.08
CA ILE A 30 -9.73 10.35 10.29
C ILE A 30 -11.24 10.45 10.50
N THR A 31 -11.73 9.79 11.54
CA THR A 31 -13.15 9.75 11.86
C THR A 31 -13.40 10.26 13.26
N ARG A 32 -14.60 10.80 13.49
CA ARG A 32 -15.04 11.21 14.82
C ARG A 32 -15.83 10.08 15.46
N ALA A 33 -15.36 9.59 16.60
CA ALA A 33 -16.03 8.54 17.37
C ALA A 33 -17.18 9.10 18.22
N ASP A 34 -18.01 8.22 18.79
CA ASP A 34 -19.16 8.57 19.62
C ASP A 34 -18.78 9.31 20.92
N ASP A 35 -17.55 9.08 21.41
CA ASP A 35 -16.96 9.80 22.53
C ASP A 35 -16.53 11.25 22.17
N GLY A 36 -16.69 11.62 20.90
CA GLY A 36 -16.35 12.94 20.36
C GLY A 36 -14.89 13.11 19.96
N ALA A 37 -14.02 12.13 20.24
CA ALA A 37 -12.61 12.14 19.87
C ALA A 37 -12.41 11.84 18.38
N PHE A 38 -11.31 12.34 17.81
CA PHE A 38 -10.86 11.93 16.49
C PHE A 38 -9.99 10.68 16.59
N ARG A 39 -10.17 9.77 15.65
CA ARG A 39 -9.39 8.54 15.55
C ARG A 39 -8.87 8.35 14.13
N CYS A 40 -7.65 7.85 14.01
CA CYS A 40 -7.02 7.45 12.77
C CYS A 40 -7.01 5.92 12.65
N GLY A 41 -7.54 5.37 11.55
CA GLY A 41 -7.53 3.93 11.27
C GLY A 41 -8.93 3.33 11.14
N VAL A 42 -9.05 2.01 11.35
CA VAL A 42 -10.33 1.31 11.23
C VAL A 42 -11.19 1.57 12.48
N LEU A 43 -12.48 1.86 12.25
CA LEU A 43 -13.45 1.94 13.33
C LEU A 43 -13.95 0.54 13.71
N LYS A 44 -14.25 0.38 14.99
CA LYS A 44 -14.81 -0.85 15.57
C LYS A 44 -16.01 -1.36 14.75
N GLY A 45 -15.95 -2.64 14.38
CA GLY A 45 -17.04 -3.32 13.65
C GLY A 45 -16.68 -3.79 12.24
N ASP A 46 -15.46 -3.51 11.76
CA ASP A 46 -14.93 -4.18 10.58
C ASP A 46 -14.71 -5.67 10.89
N PRO A 47 -15.21 -6.61 10.06
CA PRO A 47 -15.10 -8.03 10.32
C PRO A 47 -13.67 -8.57 10.28
N TYR A 48 -12.74 -7.87 9.61
CA TYR A 48 -11.33 -8.25 9.51
C TYR A 48 -10.46 -7.56 10.57
N PHE A 49 -10.95 -6.46 11.15
CA PHE A 49 -10.22 -5.63 12.11
C PHE A 49 -11.04 -5.35 13.38
N SER A 50 -11.88 -6.30 13.80
CA SER A 50 -12.85 -6.11 14.89
C SER A 50 -12.22 -5.68 16.21
N ASP A 51 -10.94 -6.04 16.39
CA ASP A 51 -10.18 -5.82 17.61
C ASP A 51 -9.22 -4.62 17.50
N GLN A 52 -9.09 -4.02 16.31
CA GLN A 52 -8.30 -2.81 16.12
C GLN A 52 -9.22 -1.59 16.23
N GLU A 53 -9.06 -0.85 17.34
CA GLU A 53 -9.63 0.49 17.44
C GLU A 53 -8.64 1.50 16.88
N GLY A 54 -9.10 2.38 15.99
CA GLY A 54 -8.29 3.50 15.51
C GLY A 54 -7.66 4.30 16.65
N GLN A 55 -6.41 4.72 16.43
CA GLN A 55 -5.61 5.48 17.37
C GLN A 55 -6.25 6.86 17.59
N ILE A 56 -6.41 7.27 18.86
CA ILE A 56 -6.86 8.64 19.19
C ILE A 56 -5.82 9.63 18.68
N VAL A 57 -6.27 10.65 17.96
CA VAL A 57 -5.44 11.72 17.40
C VAL A 57 -6.02 13.08 17.76
N THR A 58 -5.13 14.06 17.90
CA THR A 58 -5.45 15.41 18.36
C THR A 58 -4.78 16.48 17.47
N ASP A 59 -5.21 17.73 17.61
CA ASP A 59 -4.63 18.84 16.85
C ASP A 59 -3.12 18.96 17.07
N GLY A 60 -2.35 18.97 15.98
CA GLY A 60 -0.89 19.02 15.99
C GLY A 60 -0.18 17.66 15.92
N ASP A 61 -0.90 16.55 16.06
CA ASP A 61 -0.30 15.22 15.94
C ASP A 61 0.25 14.97 14.53
N GLN A 62 1.37 14.25 14.45
CA GLN A 62 1.94 13.79 13.20
C GLN A 62 1.53 12.34 12.94
N ILE A 63 1.02 12.09 11.74
CA ILE A 63 0.51 10.78 11.33
C ILE A 63 1.22 10.38 10.05
N LYS A 64 1.84 9.19 10.07
CA LYS A 64 2.47 8.59 8.91
C LYS A 64 1.43 7.81 8.11
N PHE A 65 1.40 8.06 6.81
CA PHE A 65 0.59 7.34 5.85
C PHE A 65 1.47 6.69 4.80
N GLN A 66 1.09 5.47 4.43
CA GLN A 66 1.59 4.74 3.28
C GLN A 66 0.72 5.10 2.07
N ARG A 67 1.37 5.49 0.97
CA ARG A 67 0.73 5.73 -0.32
C ARG A 67 1.09 4.60 -1.26
N MET A 68 0.09 3.87 -1.75
CA MET A 68 0.26 2.94 -2.87
C MET A 68 -0.20 3.60 -4.16
N THR A 69 0.61 3.52 -5.20
CA THR A 69 0.21 3.81 -6.57
C THR A 69 0.23 2.51 -7.37
N HIS A 70 -0.94 2.06 -7.81
CA HIS A 70 -1.05 0.86 -8.64
C HIS A 70 -0.56 1.17 -10.06
N LEU A 71 0.42 0.40 -10.54
CA LEU A 71 1.13 0.64 -11.79
C LEU A 71 0.71 -0.30 -12.93
N GLY A 72 -0.05 -1.34 -12.63
CA GLY A 72 -0.61 -2.23 -13.63
C GLY A 72 -0.59 -3.68 -13.19
N VAL A 73 -1.12 -4.51 -14.08
CA VAL A 73 -1.15 -5.97 -13.97
C VAL A 73 -0.56 -6.54 -15.24
N ASP A 74 0.23 -7.60 -15.14
CA ASP A 74 0.72 -8.34 -16.29
C ASP A 74 0.70 -9.85 -16.04
N ASN A 75 0.85 -10.65 -17.10
CA ASN A 75 0.98 -12.09 -17.01
C ASN A 75 2.43 -12.49 -17.29
N ILE A 76 3.03 -13.23 -16.36
CA ILE A 76 4.38 -13.78 -16.51
C ILE A 76 4.31 -15.30 -16.61
N ILE A 77 5.22 -15.92 -17.36
CA ILE A 77 5.50 -17.35 -17.27
C ILE A 77 6.75 -17.51 -16.41
N LEU A 78 6.66 -18.31 -15.35
CA LEU A 78 7.79 -18.61 -14.48
C LEU A 78 8.32 -20.02 -14.77
N TYR A 79 9.63 -20.16 -14.86
CA TYR A 79 10.30 -21.43 -15.11
C TYR A 79 10.94 -21.97 -13.82
N PRO A 80 11.07 -23.31 -13.66
CA PRO A 80 11.70 -23.92 -12.48
C PRO A 80 13.18 -23.52 -12.26
N ASP A 81 13.83 -22.96 -13.27
CA ASP A 81 15.20 -22.44 -13.19
C ASP A 81 15.27 -20.97 -12.71
N GLY A 82 14.13 -20.38 -12.32
CA GLY A 82 14.02 -19.00 -11.84
C GLY A 82 13.94 -17.95 -12.96
N ARG A 83 13.97 -18.36 -14.24
CA ARG A 83 13.70 -17.43 -15.35
C ARG A 83 12.22 -17.10 -15.41
N PHE A 84 11.89 -15.91 -15.93
CA PHE A 84 10.52 -15.50 -16.22
C PHE A 84 10.42 -14.83 -17.60
N GLU A 85 9.23 -14.88 -18.21
CA GLU A 85 8.93 -14.22 -19.48
C GLU A 85 7.59 -13.47 -19.41
N PRO A 86 7.50 -12.21 -19.90
CA PRO A 86 8.60 -11.41 -20.48
C PRO A 86 9.57 -10.89 -19.41
N ASP A 87 10.82 -10.64 -19.81
CA ASP A 87 11.91 -10.20 -18.93
C ASP A 87 11.82 -8.70 -18.54
N ASP A 88 11.23 -7.87 -19.41
CA ASP A 88 11.02 -6.42 -19.20
C ASP A 88 9.57 -6.09 -18.79
N VAL A 89 9.07 -6.78 -17.76
CA VAL A 89 7.67 -6.64 -17.31
C VAL A 89 7.48 -5.59 -16.20
N GLN A 90 8.53 -5.29 -15.41
CA GLN A 90 8.40 -4.40 -14.25
C GLN A 90 8.31 -2.92 -14.70
N PRO A 91 7.20 -2.21 -14.43
CA PRO A 91 7.06 -0.82 -14.82
C PRO A 91 8.08 0.09 -14.13
N THR A 92 8.52 1.15 -14.82
CA THR A 92 9.40 2.16 -14.24
C THR A 92 8.79 2.77 -12.99
N GLY A 93 9.52 2.72 -11.87
CA GLY A 93 9.10 3.27 -10.58
C GLY A 93 8.32 2.30 -9.69
N ALA A 94 8.03 1.08 -10.14
CA ALA A 94 7.54 0.02 -9.28
C ALA A 94 8.63 -0.41 -8.30
N ASN A 95 8.30 -0.46 -7.00
CA ASN A 95 9.17 -1.00 -5.95
C ASN A 95 8.55 -2.19 -5.22
N ASN A 96 7.36 -2.64 -5.64
CA ASN A 96 6.72 -3.85 -5.16
C ASN A 96 6.03 -4.58 -6.31
N VAL A 97 6.06 -5.91 -6.25
CA VAL A 97 5.33 -6.84 -7.10
C VAL A 97 4.82 -8.02 -6.27
N TRP A 98 3.64 -8.53 -6.59
CA TRP A 98 3.05 -9.73 -5.97
C TRP A 98 2.14 -10.45 -6.97
N GLU A 99 1.83 -11.72 -6.71
CA GLU A 99 0.81 -12.49 -7.42
C GLU A 99 -0.56 -11.89 -7.12
N ARG A 100 -1.35 -11.66 -8.17
CA ARG A 100 -2.66 -11.06 -8.05
C ARG A 100 -3.59 -11.90 -7.17
N GLY A 101 -4.07 -11.27 -6.09
CA GLY A 101 -4.93 -11.93 -5.11
C GLY A 101 -4.17 -12.59 -3.96
N ASP A 102 -2.83 -12.58 -3.98
CA ASP A 102 -1.99 -13.08 -2.91
C ASP A 102 -0.87 -12.07 -2.56
N ILE A 103 -1.14 -11.26 -1.53
CA ILE A 103 -0.21 -10.25 -1.05
C ILE A 103 0.97 -10.84 -0.26
N GLU A 104 0.94 -12.12 0.12
CA GLU A 104 2.05 -12.77 0.84
C GLU A 104 3.26 -13.01 -0.07
N THR A 105 3.05 -12.96 -1.39
CA THR A 105 4.09 -13.14 -2.41
C THR A 105 4.85 -11.85 -2.74
N VAL A 106 4.73 -10.82 -1.89
CA VAL A 106 5.33 -9.50 -2.14
C VAL A 106 6.86 -9.55 -2.24
N ALA A 107 7.40 -8.91 -3.27
CA ALA A 107 8.84 -8.75 -3.48
C ALA A 107 9.16 -7.37 -4.09
N ASP A 108 10.39 -6.90 -3.89
CA ASP A 108 10.79 -5.57 -4.37
C ASP A 108 11.05 -5.51 -5.89
N THR A 109 11.36 -6.65 -6.49
CA THR A 109 11.71 -6.78 -7.92
C THR A 109 11.14 -8.05 -8.52
N MET A 110 10.95 -8.05 -9.83
CA MET A 110 10.56 -9.25 -10.58
C MET A 110 11.54 -10.41 -10.44
N ALA A 111 12.84 -10.12 -10.34
CA ALA A 111 13.84 -11.16 -10.12
C ALA A 111 13.70 -11.81 -8.74
N ASN A 112 13.45 -11.02 -7.70
CA ASN A 112 13.21 -11.54 -6.35
C ASN A 112 11.89 -12.32 -6.28
N PHE A 113 10.84 -11.81 -6.92
CA PHE A 113 9.56 -12.50 -7.04
C PHE A 113 9.73 -13.86 -7.72
N ALA A 114 10.41 -13.90 -8.87
CA ALA A 114 10.65 -15.12 -9.64
C ALA A 114 11.46 -16.17 -8.86
N ASP A 115 12.50 -15.75 -8.13
CA ASP A 115 13.27 -16.67 -7.29
C ASP A 115 12.43 -17.22 -6.12
N GLY A 116 11.61 -16.37 -5.49
CA GLY A 116 10.69 -16.78 -4.42
C GLY A 116 9.60 -17.75 -4.88
N MET A 117 9.09 -17.55 -6.10
CA MET A 117 7.99 -18.34 -6.65
C MET A 117 8.43 -19.58 -7.44
N ARG A 118 9.74 -19.81 -7.61
CA ARG A 118 10.27 -20.87 -8.48
C ARG A 118 9.74 -22.28 -8.17
N GLU A 119 9.41 -22.55 -6.89
CA GLU A 119 8.89 -23.84 -6.44
C GLU A 119 7.42 -24.07 -6.88
N PHE A 120 6.72 -22.99 -7.22
CA PHE A 120 5.36 -23.00 -7.74
C PHE A 120 5.30 -22.92 -9.27
N ALA A 121 6.46 -22.80 -9.94
CA ALA A 121 6.55 -22.75 -11.39
C ALA A 121 5.91 -23.99 -12.03
N GLN A 122 4.93 -23.79 -12.90
CA GLN A 122 4.22 -24.87 -13.56
C GLN A 122 4.97 -25.32 -14.82
N PRO A 123 5.29 -26.62 -14.99
CA PRO A 123 6.00 -27.12 -16.17
C PRO A 123 5.26 -26.93 -17.50
N ASP A 124 3.96 -26.66 -17.45
CA ASP A 124 3.10 -26.46 -18.62
C ASP A 124 3.11 -25.02 -19.15
N GLY A 125 3.86 -24.11 -18.49
CA GLY A 125 3.94 -22.71 -18.88
C GLY A 125 2.70 -21.89 -18.52
N THR A 126 1.89 -22.35 -17.56
CA THR A 126 0.76 -21.57 -17.03
C THR A 126 1.26 -20.24 -16.47
N PRO A 127 0.67 -19.11 -16.90
CA PRO A 127 1.10 -17.80 -16.45
C PRO A 127 0.61 -17.49 -15.03
N PHE A 128 1.42 -16.74 -14.29
CA PHE A 128 1.04 -16.01 -13.09
C PHE A 128 0.56 -14.62 -13.50
N GLU A 129 -0.57 -14.17 -12.94
CA GLU A 129 -0.98 -12.79 -13.04
C GLU A 129 -0.33 -12.03 -11.89
N VAL A 130 0.46 -10.99 -12.17
CA VAL A 130 1.20 -10.20 -11.18
C VAL A 130 0.73 -8.76 -11.18
N GLU A 131 0.64 -8.15 -10.00
CA GLU A 131 0.34 -6.73 -9.82
C GLU A 131 1.61 -5.96 -9.45
N PHE A 132 1.76 -4.77 -10.02
CA PHE A 132 2.87 -3.87 -9.74
C PHE A 132 2.38 -2.63 -9.01
N ALA A 133 3.13 -2.20 -8.00
CA ALA A 133 2.87 -0.94 -7.34
C ALA A 133 4.13 -0.19 -6.94
N ARG A 134 3.91 1.09 -6.64
CA ARG A 134 4.84 1.93 -5.92
C ARG A 134 4.27 2.25 -4.55
N TRP A 135 5.02 1.94 -3.49
CA TRP A 135 4.73 2.39 -2.14
C TRP A 135 5.67 3.53 -1.73
N ASP A 136 5.10 4.59 -1.18
CA ASP A 136 5.83 5.76 -0.67
C ASP A 136 5.34 6.15 0.74
N ASP A 137 6.28 6.52 1.60
CA ASP A 137 6.00 7.09 2.91
C ASP A 137 5.63 8.58 2.81
N HIS A 138 4.58 8.98 3.52
CA HIS A 138 4.19 10.37 3.66
C HIS A 138 3.86 10.71 5.12
N LEU A 139 4.30 11.88 5.58
CA LEU A 139 4.02 12.37 6.92
C LEU A 139 3.10 13.59 6.85
N PHE A 140 2.05 13.59 7.66
CA PHE A 140 1.09 14.68 7.75
C PHE A 140 0.97 15.19 9.18
N THR A 141 0.73 16.50 9.33
CA THR A 141 0.25 17.07 10.60
C THR A 141 -1.27 17.17 10.55
N LEU A 142 -1.94 16.64 11.57
CA LEU A 142 -3.38 16.82 11.75
C LEU A 142 -3.67 18.22 12.29
N ARG A 143 -4.60 18.92 11.65
CA ARG A 143 -5.18 20.18 12.13
C ARG A 143 -6.68 20.04 12.35
N ILE A 144 -7.19 20.60 13.44
CA ILE A 144 -8.63 20.72 13.68
C ILE A 144 -9.06 22.17 13.39
N VAL A 145 -9.66 22.39 12.22
CA VAL A 145 -10.14 23.71 11.78
C VAL A 145 -11.66 23.69 11.78
N ASP A 146 -12.28 24.58 12.54
CA ASP A 146 -13.74 24.67 12.71
C ASP A 146 -14.37 23.33 13.13
N GLY A 147 -13.66 22.58 13.98
CA GLY A 147 -14.10 21.26 14.45
C GLY A 147 -14.00 20.14 13.42
N GLN A 148 -13.33 20.36 12.28
CA GLN A 148 -13.10 19.36 11.24
C GLN A 148 -11.62 19.01 11.11
N PRO A 149 -11.28 17.72 10.90
CA PRO A 149 -9.89 17.31 10.71
C PRO A 149 -9.40 17.71 9.31
N ARG A 150 -8.16 18.17 9.22
CA ARG A 150 -7.43 18.45 7.98
C ARG A 150 -6.02 17.90 8.10
N LEU A 151 -5.51 17.31 7.03
CA LEU A 151 -4.13 16.82 6.98
C LEU A 151 -3.27 17.79 6.17
N GLU A 152 -2.22 18.29 6.80
CA GLU A 152 -1.23 19.17 6.16
C GLU A 152 0.06 18.36 5.91
N PRO A 153 0.53 18.24 4.66
CA PRO A 153 1.79 17.54 4.39
C PRO A 153 2.95 18.19 5.14
N VAL A 154 3.75 17.37 5.82
CA VAL A 154 5.01 17.83 6.43
C VAL A 154 6.04 17.91 5.30
N SER A 155 6.49 19.11 4.97
CA SER A 155 7.55 19.29 3.97
C SER A 155 8.84 18.66 4.48
N THR A 156 9.40 17.72 3.74
CA THR A 156 10.70 17.08 4.03
C THR A 156 11.88 17.93 3.56
N ASP A 157 11.68 19.24 3.37
CA ASP A 157 12.69 20.20 2.92
C ASP A 157 13.77 20.39 4.00
N GLY A 158 14.70 19.44 4.07
CA GLY A 158 15.81 19.47 5.02
C GLY A 158 16.87 18.37 4.87
N GLY A 159 16.65 17.38 3.99
CA GLY A 159 17.63 16.33 3.71
C GLY A 159 18.46 16.63 2.47
N THR A 160 19.48 17.49 2.59
CA THR A 160 20.59 17.51 1.64
C THR A 160 21.23 16.12 1.58
N HIS A 161 21.07 15.42 0.47
CA HIS A 161 21.98 14.34 0.09
C HIS A 161 23.35 14.96 -0.24
N GLY A 162 24.28 14.84 0.71
CA GLY A 162 25.72 14.85 0.46
C GLY A 162 26.25 13.44 0.43
#